data_AF-A0A1H8U6D0-F1
#
_entry.id   AF-A0A1H8U6D0-F1
#
_cell.length_a   1.000
_cell.length_b   1.000
_cell.length_c   1.000
_cell.angle_alpha   90.00
_cell.angle_beta   90.00
_cell.angle_gamma   90.00
#
_symmetry.space_group_name_H-M   'P 1'
#
loop_
_entity.id
_entity.type
_entity.pdbx_description
1 polymer ?
#
loop_
_entity_poly.entity_id
_entity_poly.type
_entity_poly.pdbx_seq_one_letter_code
_entity_poly.pdbx_strand_id
1 'polypeptide(L)'
;MPIQPRYLLAPAALAGLVPLFFVDLGPWRRMFAPEFHVFGHLLLFAVLGWLFLRLPVMQRYGFLTRAALTLTAALALGTAIELIQPYFGRTAAVRDVWQNALGAAIAVVLHAPAGTRRRLLASGLGVILALELYIPITSIWDRGVARNQFPTLATFSTPFEHRRWTRGTQDDAFARTGNRSLRVDLEPARYAGTTLRRSLGDWHGFDSLAFSVYNASHDPLTVTVSVWDHHHRNNGGPYADRFNQRYQLLPGWNDIRIPLDAIRTAPAERTMALDDMAEFAVFTTNLEEPRTIYLDAVRLERD
;
A
#
# COMPACT_ATOMS: atom_id res chain seq x y z
N MET A 1 27.29 -33.81 -20.36
CA MET A 1 27.70 -32.38 -20.39
C MET A 1 27.41 -31.77 -19.03
N PRO A 2 28.38 -31.18 -18.33
CA PRO A 2 28.11 -30.53 -17.05
C PRO A 2 27.26 -29.27 -17.29
N ILE A 3 26.09 -29.22 -16.66
CA ILE A 3 25.20 -28.04 -16.69
C ILE A 3 25.97 -26.91 -15.98
N GLN A 4 26.38 -25.88 -16.72
CA GLN A 4 27.10 -24.78 -16.10
C GLN A 4 26.17 -24.03 -15.11
N PRO A 5 26.67 -23.58 -13.95
CA PRO A 5 25.85 -22.99 -12.88
C PRO A 5 25.02 -21.76 -13.33
N ARG A 6 25.47 -21.04 -14.37
CA ARG A 6 24.71 -19.95 -15.01
C ARG A 6 23.38 -20.38 -15.65
N TYR A 7 23.20 -21.67 -15.96
CA TYR A 7 21.94 -22.20 -16.50
C TYR A 7 20.94 -22.63 -15.43
N LEU A 8 21.33 -22.68 -14.14
CA LEU A 8 20.44 -23.03 -13.03
C LEU A 8 19.78 -21.80 -12.39
N LEU A 9 20.38 -20.61 -12.54
CA LEU A 9 19.88 -19.37 -11.94
C LEU A 9 18.53 -18.92 -12.54
N ALA A 10 18.35 -19.02 -13.85
CA ALA A 10 17.11 -18.61 -14.50
C ALA A 10 15.92 -19.53 -14.15
N PRO A 11 16.05 -20.88 -14.23
CA PRO A 11 15.01 -21.79 -13.74
C PRO A 11 14.68 -21.61 -12.26
N ALA A 12 15.69 -21.39 -11.40
CA ALA A 12 15.47 -21.13 -9.97
C ALA A 12 14.72 -19.81 -9.73
N ALA A 13 15.07 -18.74 -10.46
CA ALA A 13 14.35 -17.47 -10.40
C ALA A 13 12.90 -17.62 -10.88
N LEU A 14 12.66 -18.36 -11.97
CA LEU A 14 11.31 -18.65 -12.46
C LEU A 14 10.50 -19.45 -11.42
N ALA A 15 11.09 -20.48 -10.83
CA ALA A 15 10.43 -21.30 -9.81
C ALA A 15 10.05 -20.50 -8.55
N GLY A 16 10.83 -19.48 -8.18
CA GLY A 16 10.51 -18.59 -7.06
C GLY A 16 9.47 -17.51 -7.38
N LEU A 17 9.41 -17.04 -8.63
CA LEU A 17 8.55 -15.92 -9.03
C LEU A 17 7.16 -16.37 -9.49
N VAL A 18 7.03 -17.52 -10.14
CA VAL A 18 5.73 -18.02 -10.65
C VAL A 18 4.67 -18.19 -9.54
N PRO A 19 4.99 -18.71 -8.34
CA PRO A 19 4.02 -18.81 -7.25
C PRO A 19 3.41 -17.46 -6.85
N LEU A 20 4.12 -16.33 -7.03
CA LEU A 20 3.61 -15.00 -6.68
C LEU A 20 2.38 -14.58 -7.50
N PHE A 21 2.16 -15.21 -8.65
CA PHE A 21 1.02 -14.92 -9.53
C PHE A 21 -0.23 -15.72 -9.17
N PHE A 22 -0.09 -16.89 -8.55
CA PHE A 22 -1.20 -17.83 -8.36
C PHE A 22 -1.49 -18.16 -6.89
N VAL A 23 -0.50 -18.02 -5.99
CA VAL A 23 -0.71 -18.27 -4.57
C VAL A 23 -1.30 -17.02 -3.93
N ASP A 24 -2.51 -17.12 -3.37
CA ASP A 24 -2.97 -16.10 -2.45
C ASP A 24 -2.22 -16.22 -1.13
N LEU A 25 -1.38 -15.24 -0.84
CA LEU A 25 -0.58 -15.18 0.38
C LEU A 25 -1.46 -14.92 1.61
N GLY A 26 -2.77 -14.65 1.46
CA GLY A 26 -3.71 -14.51 2.56
C GLY A 26 -3.22 -13.47 3.59
N PRO A 27 -3.11 -13.82 4.89
CA PRO A 27 -2.55 -12.93 5.92
C PRO A 27 -1.11 -12.47 5.62
N TRP A 28 -0.30 -13.27 4.93
CA TRP A 28 1.08 -12.92 4.57
C TRP A 28 1.17 -11.84 3.49
N ARG A 29 0.08 -11.55 2.76
CA ARG A 29 -0.04 -10.35 1.90
C ARG A 29 0.17 -9.06 2.70
N ARG A 30 0.00 -9.10 4.03
CA ARG A 30 0.30 -7.96 4.92
C ARG A 30 1.81 -7.71 5.02
N MET A 31 2.61 -8.78 5.03
CA MET A 31 4.08 -8.76 5.07
C MET A 31 4.68 -8.50 3.67
N PHE A 32 4.12 -9.16 2.64
CA PHE A 32 4.41 -8.94 1.22
C PHE A 32 3.42 -7.94 0.64
N ALA A 33 3.65 -6.67 0.96
CA ALA A 33 2.77 -5.59 0.55
C ALA A 33 2.55 -5.56 -0.98
N PRO A 34 1.42 -5.02 -1.47
CA PRO A 34 1.03 -5.04 -2.90
C PRO A 34 2.12 -4.53 -3.87
N GLU A 35 3.06 -3.74 -3.38
CA GLU A 35 4.21 -3.22 -4.09
C GLU A 35 5.15 -4.33 -4.59
N PHE A 36 5.32 -5.42 -3.86
CA PHE A 36 6.15 -6.56 -4.28
C PHE A 36 5.60 -7.25 -5.52
N HIS A 37 4.29 -7.17 -5.76
CA HIS A 37 3.64 -7.72 -6.93
C HIS A 37 4.18 -7.06 -8.21
N VAL A 38 4.29 -5.73 -8.20
CA VAL A 38 4.84 -4.94 -9.32
C VAL A 38 6.26 -5.37 -9.67
N PHE A 39 7.12 -5.52 -8.65
CA PHE A 39 8.50 -5.97 -8.85
C PHE A 39 8.56 -7.41 -9.39
N GLY A 40 7.67 -8.28 -8.92
CA GLY A 40 7.54 -9.66 -9.39
C GLY A 40 7.21 -9.73 -10.89
N HIS A 41 6.21 -8.97 -11.35
CA HIS A 41 5.82 -8.89 -12.76
C HIS A 41 6.96 -8.39 -13.65
N LEU A 42 7.57 -7.26 -13.27
CA LEU A 42 8.69 -6.67 -14.01
C LEU A 42 9.87 -7.65 -14.11
N LEU A 43 10.26 -8.27 -12.99
CA LEU A 43 11.41 -9.18 -12.95
C LEU A 43 11.13 -10.47 -13.72
N LEU A 44 9.97 -11.09 -13.53
CA LEU A 44 9.61 -12.33 -14.23
C LEU A 44 9.65 -12.13 -15.73
N PHE A 45 8.98 -11.08 -16.24
CA PHE A 45 8.90 -10.85 -17.68
C PHE A 45 10.21 -10.31 -18.28
N ALA A 46 11.07 -9.65 -17.48
CA ALA A 46 12.44 -9.35 -17.91
C ALA A 46 13.27 -10.64 -18.09
N VAL A 47 13.18 -11.59 -17.17
CA VAL A 47 13.88 -12.88 -17.28
C VAL A 47 13.31 -13.72 -18.44
N LEU A 48 11.99 -13.82 -18.55
CA LEU A 48 11.33 -14.55 -19.65
C LEU A 48 11.66 -13.93 -21.00
N GLY A 49 11.58 -12.59 -21.13
CA GLY A 49 11.95 -11.88 -22.35
C GLY A 49 13.42 -12.10 -22.72
N TRP A 50 14.32 -12.10 -21.73
CA TRP A 50 15.74 -12.36 -21.95
C TRP A 50 16.01 -13.79 -22.42
N LEU A 51 15.33 -14.79 -21.84
CA LEU A 51 15.40 -16.18 -22.28
C LEU A 51 14.83 -16.35 -23.68
N PHE A 52 13.66 -15.78 -23.95
CA PHE A 52 12.98 -15.87 -25.23
C PHE A 52 13.83 -15.28 -26.35
N LEU A 53 14.41 -14.09 -26.14
CA LEU A 53 15.33 -13.45 -27.09
C LEU A 53 16.58 -14.27 -27.37
N ARG A 54 16.95 -15.24 -26.52
CA ARG A 54 18.13 -16.11 -26.69
C ARG A 54 17.83 -17.42 -27.39
N LEU A 55 16.57 -17.76 -27.63
CA LEU A 55 16.22 -19.00 -28.33
C LEU A 55 16.84 -19.02 -29.73
N PRO A 56 17.37 -20.18 -30.20
CA PRO A 56 18.02 -20.28 -31.51
C PRO A 56 17.12 -19.84 -32.67
N VAL A 57 15.81 -20.13 -32.58
CA VAL A 57 14.82 -19.69 -33.58
C VAL A 57 14.70 -18.17 -33.64
N MET A 58 14.84 -17.47 -32.50
CA MET A 58 14.76 -16.01 -32.46
C MET A 58 16.01 -15.35 -33.07
N GLN A 59 17.17 -16.00 -33.02
CA GLN A 59 18.40 -15.46 -33.64
C GLN A 59 18.34 -15.37 -35.17
N ARG A 60 17.37 -16.04 -35.80
CA ARG A 60 17.17 -15.98 -37.27
C ARG A 60 16.57 -14.65 -37.73
N TYR A 61 15.98 -13.88 -36.82
CA TYR A 61 15.29 -12.65 -37.14
C TYR A 61 16.10 -11.40 -36.77
N GLY A 62 15.85 -10.30 -37.49
CA GLY A 62 16.40 -8.98 -37.15
C GLY A 62 15.89 -8.45 -35.80
N PHE A 63 16.60 -7.47 -35.23
CA PHE A 63 16.29 -6.93 -33.90
C PHE A 63 14.84 -6.45 -33.75
N LEU A 64 14.29 -5.74 -34.75
CA LEU A 64 12.92 -5.21 -34.68
C LEU A 64 11.88 -6.32 -34.60
N THR A 65 12.04 -7.37 -35.42
CA THR A 65 11.15 -8.54 -35.40
C THR A 65 11.27 -9.28 -34.07
N ARG A 66 12.49 -9.46 -33.55
CA ARG A 66 12.70 -10.07 -32.22
C ARG A 66 12.04 -9.27 -31.10
N ALA A 67 12.19 -7.94 -31.13
CA ALA A 67 11.57 -7.04 -30.18
C ALA A 67 10.04 -7.13 -30.24
N ALA A 68 9.46 -7.05 -31.44
CA ALA A 68 8.01 -7.17 -31.65
C ALA A 68 7.48 -8.51 -31.14
N LEU A 69 8.08 -9.63 -31.55
CA LEU A 69 7.68 -10.97 -31.10
C LEU A 69 7.78 -11.12 -29.58
N THR A 70 8.82 -10.57 -28.95
CA THR A 70 9.00 -10.64 -27.49
C THR A 70 7.91 -9.86 -26.75
N LEU A 71 7.61 -8.64 -27.21
CA LEU A 71 6.56 -7.82 -26.60
C LEU A 71 5.16 -8.41 -26.83
N THR A 72 4.89 -8.93 -28.03
CA THR A 72 3.62 -9.63 -28.32
C THR A 72 3.47 -10.89 -27.46
N ALA A 73 4.53 -11.69 -27.31
CA ALA A 73 4.51 -12.86 -26.44
C ALA A 73 4.28 -12.47 -24.97
N ALA A 74 4.91 -11.38 -24.50
CA ALA A 74 4.71 -10.87 -23.15
C ALA A 74 3.27 -10.40 -22.91
N LEU A 75 2.68 -9.68 -23.85
CA LEU A 75 1.28 -9.25 -23.79
C LEU A 75 0.31 -10.44 -23.81
N ALA A 76 0.53 -11.40 -24.70
CA ALA A 76 -0.31 -12.60 -24.80
C ALA A 76 -0.25 -13.44 -23.52
N LEU A 77 0.96 -13.73 -23.02
CA LEU A 77 1.15 -14.50 -21.79
C LEU A 77 0.62 -13.74 -20.57
N GLY A 78 0.91 -12.43 -20.46
CA GLY A 78 0.40 -11.60 -19.37
C GLY A 78 -1.13 -11.58 -19.35
N THR A 79 -1.77 -11.42 -20.50
CA THR A 79 -3.24 -11.46 -20.64
C THR A 79 -3.78 -12.84 -20.26
N ALA A 80 -3.13 -13.92 -20.69
CA ALA A 80 -3.53 -15.27 -20.31
C ALA A 80 -3.44 -15.50 -18.79
N ILE A 81 -2.38 -15.01 -18.14
CA ILE A 81 -2.23 -15.08 -16.69
C ILE A 81 -3.38 -14.33 -15.99
N GLU A 82 -3.68 -13.09 -16.41
CA GLU A 82 -4.78 -12.30 -15.85
C GLU A 82 -6.15 -12.98 -16.00
N LEU A 83 -6.38 -13.69 -17.11
CA LEU A 83 -7.63 -14.44 -17.32
C LEU A 83 -7.72 -15.70 -16.45
N ILE A 84 -6.58 -16.27 -16.06
CA ILE A 84 -6.51 -17.50 -15.24
C ILE A 84 -6.53 -17.18 -13.74
N GLN A 85 -5.91 -16.06 -13.33
CA GLN A 85 -5.78 -15.65 -11.93
C GLN A 85 -7.10 -15.63 -11.11
N PRO A 86 -8.27 -15.22 -11.66
CA PRO A 86 -9.55 -15.28 -10.96
C PRO A 86 -9.93 -16.67 -10.46
N TYR A 87 -9.54 -17.73 -11.16
CA TYR A 87 -9.78 -19.11 -10.74
C TYR A 87 -8.94 -19.52 -9.51
N PHE A 88 -8.00 -18.68 -9.09
CA PHE A 88 -7.15 -18.83 -7.91
C PHE A 88 -7.44 -17.77 -6.83
N GLY A 89 -8.60 -17.10 -6.90
CA GLY A 89 -9.01 -16.10 -5.91
C GLY A 89 -8.27 -14.75 -6.02
N ARG A 90 -7.58 -14.50 -7.15
CA ARG A 90 -6.96 -13.21 -7.46
C ARG A 90 -7.88 -12.34 -8.31
N THR A 91 -7.66 -11.02 -8.29
CA THR A 91 -8.41 -10.08 -9.13
C THR A 91 -7.60 -9.75 -10.37
N ALA A 92 -8.19 -9.95 -11.55
CA ALA A 92 -7.57 -9.53 -12.80
C ALA A 92 -7.39 -8.00 -12.84
N ALA A 93 -6.22 -7.54 -13.27
CA ALA A 93 -5.87 -6.14 -13.40
C ALA A 93 -5.12 -5.87 -14.73
N VAL A 94 -5.67 -4.97 -15.55
CA VAL A 94 -5.02 -4.53 -16.80
C VAL A 94 -3.61 -3.97 -16.55
N ARG A 95 -3.39 -3.37 -15.36
CA ARG A 95 -2.10 -2.86 -14.93
C ARG A 95 -1.02 -3.95 -14.88
N ASP A 96 -1.38 -5.18 -14.57
CA ASP A 96 -0.44 -6.28 -14.43
C ASP A 96 0.05 -6.75 -15.81
N VAL A 97 -0.82 -6.73 -16.84
CA VAL A 97 -0.44 -6.91 -18.25
C VAL A 97 0.55 -5.83 -18.71
N TRP A 98 0.30 -4.58 -18.33
CA TRP A 98 1.21 -3.47 -18.62
C TRP A 98 2.59 -3.67 -17.98
N GLN A 99 2.63 -4.06 -16.70
CA GLN A 99 3.88 -4.35 -15.99
C GLN A 99 4.64 -5.53 -16.61
N ASN A 100 3.94 -6.56 -17.08
CA ASN A 100 4.53 -7.66 -17.83
C ASN A 100 5.21 -7.17 -19.13
N ALA A 101 4.55 -6.28 -19.88
CA ALA A 101 5.12 -5.68 -21.07
C ALA A 101 6.35 -4.81 -20.76
N LEU A 102 6.33 -4.03 -19.68
CA LEU A 102 7.48 -3.26 -19.20
C LEU A 102 8.66 -4.15 -18.82
N GLY A 103 8.40 -5.26 -18.12
CA GLY A 103 9.41 -6.27 -17.81
C GLY A 103 10.08 -6.80 -19.08
N ALA A 104 9.30 -7.22 -20.07
CA ALA A 104 9.83 -7.67 -21.35
C ALA A 104 10.58 -6.57 -22.13
N ALA A 105 10.13 -5.32 -22.04
CA ALA A 105 10.82 -4.18 -22.66
C ALA A 105 12.23 -3.97 -22.10
N ILE A 106 12.45 -4.23 -20.79
CA ILE A 106 13.80 -4.21 -20.19
C ILE A 106 14.71 -5.19 -20.96
N ALA A 107 14.26 -6.42 -21.19
CA ALA A 107 15.03 -7.42 -21.92
C ALA A 107 15.32 -6.98 -23.37
N VAL A 108 14.34 -6.38 -24.05
CA VAL A 108 14.50 -5.87 -25.43
C VAL A 108 15.54 -4.75 -25.49
N VAL A 109 15.49 -3.78 -24.57
CA VAL A 109 16.45 -2.67 -24.51
C VAL A 109 17.86 -3.16 -24.21
N LEU A 110 18.01 -4.16 -23.32
CA LEU A 110 19.31 -4.75 -23.01
C LEU A 110 19.94 -5.50 -24.20
N HIS A 111 19.11 -6.06 -25.10
CA HIS A 111 19.56 -6.72 -26.33
C HIS A 111 19.60 -5.80 -27.56
N ALA A 112 19.24 -4.52 -27.41
CA ALA A 112 19.34 -3.57 -28.51
C ALA A 112 20.81 -3.36 -28.93
N PRO A 113 21.09 -3.17 -30.23
CA PRO A 113 22.42 -2.82 -30.70
C PRO A 113 22.95 -1.57 -29.98
N ALA A 114 24.23 -1.58 -29.60
CA ALA A 114 24.85 -0.44 -28.94
C ALA A 114 24.82 0.79 -29.85
N GLY A 115 24.51 1.97 -29.28
CA GLY A 115 24.45 3.23 -30.01
C GLY A 115 23.39 4.18 -29.47
N THR A 116 23.19 5.30 -30.17
CA THR A 116 22.24 6.36 -29.78
C THR A 116 20.82 5.84 -29.61
N ARG A 117 20.37 4.94 -30.49
CA ARG A 117 19.03 4.35 -30.41
C ARG A 117 18.80 3.57 -29.11
N ARG A 118 19.76 2.74 -28.68
CA ARG A 118 19.66 2.03 -27.40
C ARG A 118 19.63 3.00 -26.23
N ARG A 119 20.43 4.07 -26.26
CA ARG A 119 20.42 5.10 -25.22
C ARG A 119 19.05 5.77 -25.12
N LEU A 120 18.48 6.19 -26.26
CA LEU A 120 17.14 6.81 -26.29
C LEU A 120 16.05 5.86 -25.76
N LEU A 121 16.06 4.59 -26.20
CA LEU A 121 15.12 3.58 -25.69
C LEU A 121 15.30 3.32 -24.20
N ALA A 122 16.54 3.23 -23.72
CA ALA A 122 16.84 3.03 -22.31
C ALA A 122 16.42 4.23 -21.46
N SER A 123 16.65 5.46 -21.92
CA SER A 123 16.19 6.67 -21.24
C SER A 123 14.66 6.74 -21.19
N GLY A 124 13.98 6.48 -22.32
CA GLY A 124 12.52 6.47 -22.36
C GLY A 124 11.91 5.40 -21.44
N LEU A 125 12.43 4.17 -21.50
CA LEU A 125 12.02 3.11 -20.58
C LEU A 125 12.34 3.45 -19.12
N GLY A 126 13.50 4.05 -18.86
CA GLY A 126 13.91 4.48 -17.54
C GLY A 126 12.95 5.51 -16.93
N VAL A 127 12.48 6.48 -17.72
CA VAL A 127 11.44 7.43 -17.29
C VAL A 127 10.13 6.72 -16.99
N ILE A 128 9.68 5.80 -17.86
CA ILE A 128 8.44 5.04 -17.65
C ILE A 128 8.54 4.19 -16.37
N LEU A 129 9.67 3.50 -16.16
CA LEU A 129 9.90 2.72 -14.95
C LEU A 129 9.99 3.61 -13.71
N ALA A 130 10.61 4.79 -13.79
CA ALA A 130 10.66 5.72 -12.66
C ALA A 130 9.25 6.18 -12.25
N LEU A 131 8.37 6.44 -13.22
CA LEU A 131 6.98 6.79 -12.96
C LEU A 131 6.18 5.60 -12.40
N GLU A 132 6.31 4.41 -13.00
CA GLU A 132 5.61 3.20 -12.54
C GLU A 132 6.04 2.79 -11.12
N LEU A 133 7.33 2.93 -10.81
CA LEU A 133 7.92 2.53 -9.54
C LEU A 133 7.85 3.62 -8.45
N TYR A 134 7.46 4.85 -8.79
CA TYR A 134 7.39 5.95 -7.82
C TYR A 134 6.50 5.60 -6.61
N ILE A 135 5.28 5.13 -6.85
CA ILE A 135 4.33 4.75 -5.79
C ILE A 135 4.86 3.58 -4.94
N PRO A 136 5.25 2.43 -5.51
CA PRO A 136 5.70 1.31 -4.69
C PRO A 136 6.98 1.60 -3.91
N ILE A 137 7.94 2.32 -4.50
CA ILE A 137 9.17 2.71 -3.80
C ILE A 137 8.86 3.65 -2.63
N THR A 138 8.05 4.68 -2.85
CA THR A 138 7.68 5.62 -1.78
C THR A 138 6.85 4.95 -0.69
N SER A 139 5.99 3.99 -1.02
CA SER A 139 5.25 3.18 -0.02
C SER A 139 6.16 2.28 0.82
N ILE A 140 7.18 1.64 0.22
CA ILE A 140 8.15 0.82 0.96
C ILE A 140 8.99 1.70 1.88
N TRP A 141 9.45 2.85 1.39
CA TRP A 141 10.16 3.84 2.18
C TRP A 141 9.32 4.34 3.36
N ASP A 142 8.09 4.75 3.09
CA ASP A 142 7.14 5.23 4.10
C ASP A 142 6.91 4.19 5.20
N ARG A 143 6.81 2.91 4.85
CA ARG A 143 6.75 1.81 5.83
C ARG A 143 7.99 1.67 6.68
N GLY A 144 9.19 1.85 6.10
CA GLY A 144 10.44 1.88 6.86
C GLY A 144 10.46 3.01 7.87
N VAL A 145 10.06 4.22 7.43
CA VAL A 145 9.94 5.39 8.30
C VAL A 145 8.91 5.16 9.41
N ALA A 146 7.73 4.66 9.07
CA ALA A 146 6.65 4.36 10.02
C ALA A 146 7.09 3.38 11.13
N ARG A 147 7.86 2.35 10.76
CA ARG A 147 8.44 1.40 11.73
C ARG A 147 9.43 2.06 12.69
N ASN A 148 10.24 2.98 12.18
CA ASN A 148 11.22 3.70 13.00
C ASN A 148 10.57 4.79 13.88
N GLN A 149 9.41 5.32 13.47
CA GLN A 149 8.65 6.32 14.22
C GLN A 149 7.79 5.72 15.33
N PHE A 150 7.44 4.43 15.25
CA PHE A 150 6.64 3.75 16.27
C PHE A 150 7.28 3.93 17.67
N PRO A 151 6.52 4.34 18.72
CA PRO A 151 5.05 4.30 18.88
C PRO A 151 4.25 5.46 18.31
N THR A 152 4.89 6.42 17.64
CA THR A 152 4.19 7.47 16.91
C THR A 152 3.59 6.91 15.62
N LEU A 153 2.28 7.05 15.47
CA LEU A 153 1.52 6.52 14.32
C LEU A 153 1.42 7.55 13.19
N ALA A 154 1.20 8.83 13.55
CA ALA A 154 1.18 9.94 12.60
C ALA A 154 1.45 11.29 13.27
N THR A 155 2.39 12.05 12.73
CA THR A 155 2.65 13.48 13.04
C THR A 155 2.70 14.32 11.77
N PHE A 156 2.40 13.71 10.62
CA PHE A 156 2.39 14.33 9.30
C PHE A 156 3.72 15.00 8.92
N SER A 157 4.81 14.50 9.52
CA SER A 157 6.17 15.02 9.37
C SER A 157 6.81 14.68 8.03
N THR A 158 6.29 13.68 7.31
CA THR A 158 6.72 13.34 5.96
C THR A 158 5.61 13.55 4.94
N PRO A 159 5.94 13.88 3.67
CA PRO A 159 4.94 14.17 2.63
C PRO A 159 4.08 12.97 2.24
N PHE A 160 4.30 11.79 2.81
CA PHE A 160 3.58 10.56 2.47
C PHE A 160 2.65 10.07 3.57
N GLU A 161 2.74 10.61 4.80
CA GLU A 161 1.93 10.15 5.93
C GLU A 161 0.43 10.28 5.68
N HIS A 162 -0.02 11.35 5.00
CA HIS A 162 -1.44 11.51 4.63
C HIS A 162 -1.97 10.36 3.76
N ARG A 163 -1.11 9.70 2.97
CA ARG A 163 -1.50 8.57 2.10
C ARG A 163 -1.86 7.31 2.89
N ARG A 164 -1.47 7.24 4.18
CA ARG A 164 -1.87 6.16 5.10
C ARG A 164 -3.35 6.27 5.49
N TRP A 165 -3.96 7.43 5.26
CA TRP A 165 -5.34 7.75 5.62
C TRP A 165 -6.29 7.61 4.42
N THR A 166 -7.57 7.34 4.67
CA THR A 166 -8.57 7.22 3.61
C THR A 166 -8.92 8.55 2.95
N ARG A 167 -8.87 9.64 3.73
CA ARG A 167 -9.17 11.00 3.29
C ARG A 167 -8.29 12.01 4.03
N GLY A 168 -8.15 13.18 3.44
CA GLY A 168 -7.44 14.32 4.00
C GLY A 168 -6.17 14.67 3.22
N THR A 169 -5.79 15.94 3.32
CA THR A 169 -4.57 16.48 2.75
C THR A 169 -3.69 16.99 3.87
N GLN A 170 -2.39 16.94 3.67
CA GLN A 170 -1.47 17.54 4.62
C GLN A 170 -1.60 19.07 4.58
N ASP A 171 -1.59 19.70 5.75
CA ASP A 171 -1.60 21.15 5.91
C ASP A 171 -0.34 21.58 6.67
N ASP A 172 0.41 22.53 6.10
CA ASP A 172 1.70 22.99 6.62
C ASP A 172 1.59 24.33 7.40
N ALA A 173 0.39 24.93 7.43
CA ALA A 173 0.13 26.18 8.14
C ALA A 173 -0.50 25.96 9.51
N PHE A 174 -1.10 24.79 9.73
CA PHE A 174 -1.86 24.48 10.92
C PHE A 174 -1.44 23.14 11.52
N ALA A 175 -0.88 23.14 12.72
CA ALA A 175 -0.40 21.93 13.39
C ALA A 175 -0.55 22.03 14.92
N ARG A 176 -0.72 20.88 15.58
CA ARG A 176 -0.63 20.78 17.05
C ARG A 176 0.81 20.59 17.47
N THR A 177 1.54 19.77 16.72
CA THR A 177 2.93 19.41 16.96
C THR A 177 3.75 19.51 15.68
N GLY A 178 5.00 19.96 15.79
CA GLY A 178 5.84 20.19 14.61
C GLY A 178 5.23 21.26 13.70
N ASN A 179 5.22 20.99 12.40
CA ASN A 179 4.87 21.99 11.38
C ASN A 179 3.69 21.57 10.48
N ARG A 180 3.09 20.39 10.69
CA ARG A 180 2.10 19.84 9.76
C ARG A 180 1.02 19.05 10.47
N SER A 181 -0.18 19.04 9.89
CA SER A 181 -1.29 18.17 10.32
C SER A 181 -2.04 17.59 9.13
N LEU A 182 -3.01 16.73 9.39
CA LEU A 182 -3.96 16.24 8.38
C LEU A 182 -5.24 17.06 8.42
N ARG A 183 -5.44 17.90 7.41
CA ARG A 183 -6.72 18.58 7.16
C ARG A 183 -7.69 17.61 6.52
N VAL A 184 -8.83 17.41 7.16
CA VAL A 184 -9.91 16.55 6.67
C VAL A 184 -11.16 17.41 6.46
N ASP A 185 -11.49 17.61 5.19
CA ASP A 185 -12.76 18.22 4.79
C ASP A 185 -13.86 17.15 4.81
N LEU A 186 -14.81 17.33 5.71
CA LEU A 186 -15.94 16.45 5.95
C LEU A 186 -17.13 16.95 5.13
N GLU A 187 -17.48 16.19 4.09
CA GLU A 187 -18.68 16.45 3.28
C GLU A 187 -19.92 15.78 3.90
N PRO A 188 -21.13 16.31 3.63
CA PRO A 188 -22.37 15.71 4.09
C PRO A 188 -22.48 14.24 3.68
N ALA A 189 -22.50 13.35 4.67
CA ALA A 189 -22.55 11.92 4.47
C ALA A 189 -22.98 11.19 5.75
N ARG A 190 -23.46 9.95 5.60
CA ARG A 190 -23.77 9.08 6.74
C ARG A 190 -22.54 8.85 7.64
N TYR A 191 -21.36 8.70 7.04
CA TYR A 191 -20.09 8.59 7.76
C TYR A 191 -19.06 9.48 7.07
N ALA A 192 -18.79 10.65 7.66
CA ALA A 192 -17.81 11.60 7.15
C ALA A 192 -16.59 11.61 8.08
N GLY A 193 -15.42 11.30 7.57
CA GLY A 193 -14.22 11.19 8.39
C GLY A 193 -13.03 10.66 7.64
N THR A 194 -12.04 10.20 8.41
CA THR A 194 -10.84 9.56 7.89
C THR A 194 -10.45 8.35 8.71
N THR A 195 -9.74 7.42 8.08
CA THR A 195 -9.32 6.15 8.67
C THR A 195 -7.88 5.88 8.31
N LEU A 196 -7.05 5.59 9.30
CA LEU A 196 -5.73 5.02 9.11
C LEU A 196 -5.89 3.57 8.63
N ARG A 197 -5.54 3.30 7.36
CA ARG A 197 -5.83 2.01 6.67
C ARG A 197 -4.99 0.82 7.15
N ARG A 198 -4.01 1.07 8.00
CA ARG A 198 -3.10 0.06 8.55
C ARG A 198 -2.53 0.58 9.85
N SER A 199 -2.85 -0.07 10.95
CA SER A 199 -2.16 0.17 12.21
C SER A 199 -0.69 -0.27 12.09
N LEU A 200 0.15 0.39 12.87
CA LEU A 200 1.59 0.14 12.93
C LEU A 200 1.94 -0.48 14.27
N GLY A 201 2.85 -1.44 14.25
CA GLY A 201 3.49 -2.00 15.43
C GLY A 201 2.59 -2.84 16.32
N ASP A 202 3.21 -3.39 17.36
CA ASP A 202 2.55 -4.09 18.45
C ASP A 202 2.20 -3.10 19.56
N TRP A 203 0.91 -2.99 19.90
CA TRP A 203 0.42 -2.03 20.88
C TRP A 203 0.54 -2.54 22.32
N HIS A 204 1.03 -3.77 22.55
CA HIS A 204 1.31 -4.25 23.90
C HIS A 204 2.40 -3.40 24.60
N GLY A 205 2.24 -3.23 25.92
CA GLY A 205 3.18 -2.45 26.75
C GLY A 205 3.06 -0.94 26.59
N PHE A 206 1.96 -0.45 26.01
CA PHE A 206 1.52 0.94 26.06
C PHE A 206 0.21 1.02 26.87
N ASP A 207 -0.08 2.20 27.40
CA ASP A 207 -1.20 2.42 28.30
C ASP A 207 -2.37 3.12 27.61
N SER A 208 -2.09 3.97 26.63
CA SER A 208 -3.13 4.70 25.90
C SER A 208 -2.80 5.01 24.44
N LEU A 209 -3.87 5.13 23.65
CA LEU A 209 -3.86 5.79 22.34
C LEU A 209 -4.18 7.27 22.54
N ALA A 210 -3.28 8.14 22.11
CA ALA A 210 -3.41 9.59 22.23
C ALA A 210 -3.33 10.28 20.87
N PHE A 211 -4.17 11.28 20.65
CA PHE A 211 -4.17 12.10 19.45
C PHE A 211 -4.88 13.43 19.69
N SER A 212 -4.66 14.39 18.79
CA SER A 212 -5.25 15.73 18.87
C SER A 212 -6.13 15.99 17.65
N VAL A 213 -7.34 16.50 17.88
CA VAL A 213 -8.26 16.90 16.82
C VAL A 213 -8.66 18.36 17.00
N TYR A 214 -8.45 19.17 15.97
CA TYR A 214 -8.95 20.52 15.90
C TYR A 214 -10.32 20.57 15.24
N ASN A 215 -11.29 21.18 15.89
CA ASN A 215 -12.56 21.55 15.28
C ASN A 215 -12.46 23.00 14.77
N ALA A 216 -12.55 23.19 13.46
CA ALA A 216 -12.48 24.52 12.85
C ALA A 216 -13.79 25.31 12.93
N SER A 217 -14.90 24.67 13.33
CA SER A 217 -16.18 25.34 13.53
C SER A 217 -16.26 26.01 14.90
N HIS A 218 -17.11 27.03 15.01
CA HIS A 218 -17.53 27.62 16.28
C HIS A 218 -18.55 26.75 17.03
N ASP A 219 -19.19 25.80 16.34
CA ASP A 219 -20.13 24.86 16.94
C ASP A 219 -19.43 23.55 17.36
N PRO A 220 -19.81 22.94 18.49
CA PRO A 220 -19.32 21.63 18.87
C PRO A 220 -19.62 20.56 17.81
N LEU A 221 -18.65 19.68 17.56
CA LEU A 221 -18.79 18.57 16.61
C LEU A 221 -18.66 17.25 17.34
N THR A 222 -19.67 16.38 17.29
CA THR A 222 -19.54 15.02 17.82
C THR A 222 -18.84 14.14 16.80
N VAL A 223 -17.68 13.59 17.19
CA VAL A 223 -16.96 12.58 16.41
C VAL A 223 -17.04 11.23 17.12
N THR A 224 -16.93 10.18 16.33
CA THR A 224 -16.81 8.81 16.77
C THR A 224 -15.40 8.34 16.45
N VAL A 225 -14.75 7.76 17.45
CA VAL A 225 -13.45 7.11 17.32
C VAL A 225 -13.71 5.62 17.34
N SER A 226 -13.26 4.94 16.29
CA SER A 226 -13.40 3.49 16.19
C SER A 226 -12.08 2.83 15.87
N VAL A 227 -11.81 1.73 16.56
CA VAL A 227 -10.56 0.99 16.46
C VAL A 227 -10.89 -0.50 16.41
N TRP A 228 -10.22 -1.22 15.53
CA TRP A 228 -10.40 -2.68 15.40
C TRP A 228 -9.15 -3.37 14.90
N ASP A 229 -9.03 -4.65 15.22
CA ASP A 229 -7.98 -5.53 14.75
C ASP A 229 -8.37 -6.26 13.46
N HIS A 230 -7.46 -7.07 12.93
CA HIS A 230 -7.73 -7.82 11.71
C HIS A 230 -8.73 -8.97 11.91
N HIS A 231 -8.94 -9.45 13.13
CA HIS A 231 -9.95 -10.47 13.41
C HIS A 231 -11.36 -9.93 13.12
N HIS A 232 -11.65 -8.70 13.53
CA HIS A 232 -12.89 -7.99 13.18
C HIS A 232 -13.12 -7.89 11.67
N ARG A 233 -12.06 -7.67 10.89
CA ARG A 233 -12.20 -7.61 9.43
C ARG A 233 -12.53 -8.98 8.83
N ASN A 234 -11.92 -10.04 9.38
CA ASN A 234 -12.04 -11.39 8.84
C ASN A 234 -13.38 -12.07 9.21
N ASN A 235 -14.00 -11.70 10.33
CA ASN A 235 -15.30 -12.25 10.76
C ASN A 235 -16.51 -11.47 10.20
N GLY A 236 -16.30 -10.58 9.22
CA GLY A 236 -17.38 -9.83 8.54
C GLY A 236 -17.68 -8.46 9.13
N GLY A 237 -16.92 -7.98 10.11
CA GLY A 237 -17.03 -6.63 10.67
C GLY A 237 -18.23 -6.36 11.59
N PRO A 238 -18.59 -7.25 12.53
CA PRO A 238 -19.75 -7.04 13.39
C PRO A 238 -19.54 -5.85 14.32
N TYR A 239 -20.57 -5.02 14.47
CA TYR A 239 -20.50 -3.76 15.23
C TYR A 239 -20.02 -3.93 16.68
N ALA A 240 -20.34 -5.06 17.32
CA ALA A 240 -19.97 -5.37 18.70
C ALA A 240 -18.52 -5.87 18.85
N ASP A 241 -17.78 -6.03 17.76
CA ASP A 241 -16.41 -6.57 17.73
C ASP A 241 -15.36 -5.48 17.48
N ARG A 242 -15.57 -4.29 18.03
CA ARG A 242 -14.66 -3.14 17.86
C ARG A 242 -14.82 -2.16 18.99
N PHE A 243 -13.79 -1.36 19.23
CA PHE A 243 -13.93 -0.15 20.02
C PHE A 243 -14.67 0.91 19.19
N ASN A 244 -15.66 1.57 19.78
CA ASN A 244 -16.46 2.58 19.10
C ASN A 244 -17.06 3.57 20.11
N GLN A 245 -16.41 4.71 20.33
CA GLN A 245 -16.80 5.70 21.34
C GLN A 245 -16.96 7.09 20.74
N ARG A 246 -17.94 7.86 21.24
CA ARG A 246 -18.20 9.24 20.84
C ARG A 246 -17.46 10.23 21.73
N TYR A 247 -16.96 11.29 21.11
CA TYR A 247 -16.30 12.42 21.75
C TYR A 247 -16.90 13.71 21.19
N GLN A 248 -17.17 14.66 22.07
CA GLN A 248 -17.62 15.99 21.67
C GLN A 248 -16.39 16.87 21.50
N LEU A 249 -16.14 17.33 20.28
CA LEU A 249 -15.08 18.28 19.98
C LEU A 249 -15.59 19.69 20.18
N LEU A 250 -15.01 20.42 21.13
CA LEU A 250 -15.22 21.85 21.27
C LEU A 250 -14.47 22.61 20.17
N PRO A 251 -14.86 23.86 19.85
CA PRO A 251 -14.07 24.71 18.97
C PRO A 251 -12.61 24.78 19.44
N GLY A 252 -11.67 24.60 18.52
CA GLY A 252 -10.26 24.54 18.87
C GLY A 252 -9.69 23.12 18.94
N TRP A 253 -8.50 23.00 19.55
CA TRP A 253 -7.81 21.72 19.76
C TRP A 253 -8.43 20.93 20.91
N ASN A 254 -8.70 19.66 20.66
CA ASN A 254 -9.16 18.69 21.63
C ASN A 254 -8.14 17.55 21.68
N ASP A 255 -7.55 17.31 22.85
CA ASP A 255 -6.63 16.19 23.06
C ASP A 255 -7.43 15.01 23.61
N ILE A 256 -7.43 13.90 22.88
CA ILE A 256 -8.16 12.68 23.23
C ILE A 256 -7.14 11.62 23.63
N ARG A 257 -7.33 11.05 24.82
CA ARG A 257 -6.57 9.91 25.33
C ARG A 257 -7.53 8.77 25.63
N ILE A 258 -7.27 7.60 25.04
CA ILE A 258 -8.11 6.41 25.16
C ILE A 258 -7.26 5.31 25.79
N PRO A 259 -7.61 4.80 26.99
CA PRO A 259 -6.90 3.69 27.60
C PRO A 259 -6.89 2.46 26.67
N LEU A 260 -5.72 1.84 26.46
CA LEU A 260 -5.63 0.64 25.64
C LEU A 260 -6.40 -0.52 26.25
N ASP A 261 -6.55 -0.58 27.57
CA ASP A 261 -7.42 -1.57 28.22
C ASP A 261 -8.89 -1.43 27.77
N ALA A 262 -9.39 -0.20 27.63
CA ALA A 262 -10.74 0.02 27.12
C ALA A 262 -10.89 -0.44 25.67
N ILE A 263 -9.86 -0.27 24.83
CA ILE A 263 -9.84 -0.79 23.46
C ILE A 263 -9.77 -2.33 23.46
N ARG A 264 -8.90 -2.90 24.30
CA ARG A 264 -8.66 -4.34 24.43
C ARG A 264 -9.90 -5.11 24.85
N THR A 265 -10.72 -4.55 25.74
CA THR A 265 -11.93 -5.19 26.26
C THR A 265 -13.22 -4.70 25.58
N ALA A 266 -13.13 -3.86 24.55
CA ALA A 266 -14.33 -3.34 23.87
C ALA A 266 -15.13 -4.42 23.10
N PRO A 267 -14.49 -5.40 22.41
CA PRO A 267 -15.25 -6.46 21.77
C PRO A 267 -16.05 -7.28 22.78
N ALA A 268 -17.31 -7.58 22.46
CA ALA A 268 -18.23 -8.22 23.41
C ALA A 268 -17.88 -9.68 23.75
N GLU A 269 -17.33 -10.42 22.79
CA GLU A 269 -17.15 -11.89 22.91
C GLU A 269 -15.68 -12.32 23.00
N ARG A 270 -14.74 -11.38 22.95
CA ARG A 270 -13.29 -11.66 22.94
C ARG A 270 -12.49 -10.44 23.39
N THR A 271 -11.18 -10.62 23.49
CA THR A 271 -10.24 -9.51 23.61
C THR A 271 -9.73 -9.09 22.24
N MET A 272 -9.53 -7.79 22.04
CA MET A 272 -8.88 -7.26 20.83
C MET A 272 -7.40 -7.63 20.83
N ALA A 273 -6.89 -8.08 19.67
CA ALA A 273 -5.49 -8.44 19.46
C ALA A 273 -4.65 -7.18 19.22
N LEU A 274 -4.02 -6.66 20.28
CA LEU A 274 -3.24 -5.42 20.26
C LEU A 274 -1.96 -5.51 19.40
N ASP A 275 -1.52 -6.72 19.07
CA ASP A 275 -0.38 -7.02 18.20
C ASP A 275 -0.75 -7.09 16.70
N ASP A 276 -2.05 -7.17 16.36
CA ASP A 276 -2.56 -7.28 14.97
C ASP A 276 -3.70 -6.28 14.69
N MET A 277 -3.49 -5.04 15.14
CA MET A 277 -4.42 -3.93 14.92
C MET A 277 -4.60 -3.64 13.42
N ALA A 278 -5.83 -3.39 12.96
CA ALA A 278 -6.13 -3.16 11.56
C ALA A 278 -6.25 -1.68 11.23
N GLU A 279 -7.23 -0.99 11.82
CA GLU A 279 -7.58 0.38 11.43
C GLU A 279 -7.97 1.23 12.64
N PHE A 280 -7.71 2.54 12.52
CA PHE A 280 -8.12 3.58 13.45
C PHE A 280 -8.90 4.63 12.66
N ALA A 281 -10.15 4.88 13.03
CA ALA A 281 -11.06 5.78 12.34
C ALA A 281 -11.54 6.91 13.25
N VAL A 282 -11.60 8.13 12.70
CA VAL A 282 -12.23 9.30 13.31
C VAL A 282 -13.26 9.84 12.32
N PHE A 283 -14.53 9.79 12.68
CA PHE A 283 -15.62 10.18 11.78
C PHE A 283 -16.84 10.72 12.54
N THR A 284 -17.60 11.58 11.89
CA THR A 284 -18.95 11.97 12.33
C THR A 284 -20.01 11.13 11.62
N THR A 285 -21.19 11.02 12.24
CA THR A 285 -22.33 10.28 11.70
C THR A 285 -23.44 11.24 11.29
N ASN A 286 -24.03 11.03 10.11
CA ASN A 286 -25.11 11.86 9.56
C ASN A 286 -24.76 13.35 9.54
N LEU A 287 -23.63 13.69 8.94
CA LEU A 287 -23.23 15.08 8.80
C LEU A 287 -24.14 15.77 7.78
N GLU A 288 -24.79 16.87 8.18
CA GLU A 288 -25.72 17.62 7.34
C GLU A 288 -25.03 18.75 6.57
N GLU A 289 -24.04 19.38 7.19
CA GLU A 289 -23.31 20.52 6.63
C GLU A 289 -21.80 20.25 6.59
N PRO A 290 -21.08 20.78 5.59
CA PRO A 290 -19.62 20.63 5.54
C PRO A 290 -18.93 21.11 6.82
N ARG A 291 -17.92 20.38 7.25
CA ARG A 291 -17.05 20.74 8.40
C ARG A 291 -15.60 20.46 8.04
N THR A 292 -14.66 21.13 8.68
CA THR A 292 -13.23 20.83 8.56
C THR A 292 -12.70 20.48 9.93
N ILE A 293 -11.96 19.37 10.01
CA ILE A 293 -11.17 19.02 11.20
C ILE A 293 -9.70 18.88 10.81
N TYR A 294 -8.81 19.08 11.78
CA TYR A 294 -7.39 18.77 11.63
C TYR A 294 -7.01 17.70 12.62
N LEU A 295 -6.34 16.65 12.18
CA LEU A 295 -5.86 15.56 13.02
C LEU A 295 -4.34 15.63 13.09
N ASP A 296 -3.79 15.48 14.30
CA ASP A 296 -2.35 15.50 14.53
C ASP A 296 -1.96 14.67 15.77
N ALA A 297 -0.65 14.44 15.92
CA ALA A 297 0.00 13.88 17.10
C ALA A 297 -0.54 12.49 17.52
N VAL A 298 -0.88 11.63 16.56
CA VAL A 298 -1.40 10.27 16.80
C VAL A 298 -0.27 9.35 17.25
N ARG A 299 -0.36 8.81 18.46
CA ARG A 299 0.70 8.00 19.09
C ARG A 299 0.16 7.08 20.18
N LEU A 300 0.95 6.07 20.53
CA LEU A 300 0.77 5.32 21.76
C LEU A 300 1.67 5.90 22.86
N GLU A 301 1.17 5.92 24.09
CA GLU A 301 1.87 6.49 25.25
C GLU A 301 2.03 5.44 26.35
N ARG A 302 3.10 5.61 27.14
CA ARG A 302 3.30 4.94 28.42
C ARG A 302 3.12 5.99 29.51
N ASP A 303 2.42 5.63 30.58
CA ASP A 303 2.29 6.48 31.76
C ASP A 303 3.53 6.38 32.69
#